data_AF-A0AAU2FQB8-F1
#
_entry.id   AF-A0AAU2FQB8-F1
#
_cell.length_a   1.000
_cell.length_b   1.000
_cell.length_c   1.000
_cell.angle_alpha   90.00
_cell.angle_beta   90.00
_cell.angle_gamma   90.00
#
_symmetry.space_group_name_H-M   'P 1'
#
loop_
_entity.id
_entity.type
_entity.pdbx_description
1 polymer ?
#
loop_
_entity_poly.entity_id
_entity_poly.type
_entity_poly.pdbx_seq_one_letter_code
_entity_poly.pdbx_strand_id
1 'polypeptide(L)'
;MSQYYDMGDQTLWNPSNGASRLFMSQVSVHQVELGLPSGIGPMQADECQIDPLVFKEFVDALLAWHRRTSHAVMVALSEGFVATVLVLAERAGIEVNWLPAGVAEDGGLKDVQVPAAPVSPEGAWAAALKCKSRELGRFMAA
;
A
#
# COMPACT_ATOMS: atom_id res chain seq x y z
N MET A 1 10.01 11.41 -19.83
CA MET A 1 8.56 11.29 -19.61
C MET A 1 8.34 10.77 -18.21
N SER A 2 7.40 11.39 -17.51
CA SER A 2 7.01 11.11 -16.13
C SER A 2 5.49 11.05 -16.06
N GLN A 3 4.95 10.55 -14.96
CA GLN A 3 3.53 10.37 -14.75
C GLN A 3 3.12 11.16 -13.50
N TYR A 4 2.13 12.02 -13.59
CA TYR A 4 1.57 12.75 -12.46
C TYR A 4 0.52 11.92 -11.73
N TYR A 5 0.59 11.87 -10.40
CA TYR A 5 -0.42 11.29 -9.53
C TYR A 5 -1.05 12.43 -8.73
N ASP A 6 -2.23 12.85 -9.15
CA ASP A 6 -2.88 14.06 -8.66
C ASP A 6 -4.12 13.72 -7.83
N MET A 7 -4.37 14.52 -6.80
CA MET A 7 -5.58 14.48 -6.00
C MET A 7 -6.20 15.89 -6.01
N GLY A 8 -7.17 16.09 -6.90
CA GLY A 8 -7.63 17.44 -7.23
C GLY A 8 -6.47 18.26 -7.83
N ASP A 9 -6.16 19.40 -7.23
CA ASP A 9 -5.09 20.31 -7.69
C ASP A 9 -3.71 19.98 -7.08
N GLN A 10 -3.61 18.93 -6.26
CA GLN A 10 -2.37 18.59 -5.55
C GLN A 10 -1.68 17.38 -6.21
N THR A 11 -0.45 17.57 -6.69
CA THR A 11 0.41 16.45 -7.10
C THR A 11 1.02 15.76 -5.89
N LEU A 12 0.76 14.46 -5.75
CA LEU A 12 1.29 13.63 -4.67
C LEU A 12 2.60 12.95 -5.07
N TRP A 13 2.76 12.61 -6.36
CA TRP A 13 3.95 11.93 -6.86
C TRP A 13 4.11 12.10 -8.38
N ASN A 14 5.35 12.33 -8.83
CA ASN A 14 5.69 12.45 -10.25
C ASN A 14 6.86 11.51 -10.67
N PRO A 15 6.64 10.18 -10.75
CA PRO A 15 7.67 9.22 -11.13
C PRO A 15 7.94 9.15 -12.63
N SER A 16 9.03 8.47 -13.01
CA SER A 16 9.20 8.00 -14.39
C SER A 16 8.09 7.01 -14.81
N ASN A 17 7.79 6.94 -16.11
CA ASN A 17 6.75 6.03 -16.63
C ASN A 17 7.04 4.54 -16.37
N GLY A 18 8.33 4.18 -16.18
CA GLY A 18 8.72 2.81 -15.81
C GLY A 18 8.31 2.46 -14.38
N ALA A 19 8.60 3.35 -13.43
CA ALA A 19 8.16 3.19 -12.04
C ALA A 19 6.63 3.23 -11.94
N SER A 20 5.97 4.12 -12.69
CA SER A 20 4.52 4.18 -12.75
C SER A 20 3.89 2.88 -13.25
N ARG A 21 4.39 2.30 -14.34
CA ARG A 21 3.89 1.01 -14.86
C ARG A 21 4.04 -0.13 -13.86
N LEU A 22 5.19 -0.20 -13.18
CA LEU A 22 5.42 -1.21 -12.14
C LEU A 22 4.43 -1.02 -10.98
N PHE A 23 4.26 0.21 -10.51
CA PHE A 23 3.34 0.53 -9.44
C PHE A 23 1.88 0.19 -9.81
N MET A 24 1.39 0.61 -10.97
CA MET A 24 0.02 0.31 -11.42
C MET A 24 -0.23 -1.20 -11.64
N SER A 25 0.80 -1.96 -12.01
CA SER A 25 0.71 -3.42 -12.08
C SER A 25 0.49 -4.03 -10.69
N GLN A 26 1.20 -3.52 -9.67
CA GLN A 26 1.00 -3.96 -8.28
C GLN A 26 -0.33 -3.48 -7.72
N VAL A 27 -0.79 -2.26 -8.04
CA VAL A 27 -2.14 -1.78 -7.70
C VAL A 27 -3.18 -2.78 -8.21
N SER A 28 -3.08 -3.20 -9.47
CA SER A 28 -4.03 -4.15 -10.06
C SER A 28 -4.05 -5.50 -9.33
N VAL A 29 -2.88 -6.04 -8.97
CA VAL A 29 -2.78 -7.30 -8.19
C VAL A 29 -3.47 -7.15 -6.83
N HIS A 30 -3.21 -6.06 -6.11
CA HIS A 30 -3.77 -5.87 -4.76
C HIS A 30 -5.26 -5.50 -4.78
N GLN A 31 -5.77 -4.87 -5.84
CA GLN A 31 -7.22 -4.70 -6.02
C GLN A 31 -7.94 -6.04 -6.13
N VAL A 32 -7.35 -7.01 -6.85
CA VAL A 32 -7.89 -8.37 -6.97
C VAL A 32 -7.80 -9.10 -5.64
N GLU A 33 -6.66 -9.02 -4.96
CA GLU A 33 -6.43 -9.64 -3.65
C GLU A 33 -7.41 -9.12 -2.59
N LEU A 34 -7.66 -7.80 -2.56
CA LEU A 34 -8.55 -7.17 -1.59
C LEU A 34 -10.03 -7.18 -2.01
N GLY A 35 -10.32 -7.43 -3.30
CA GLY A 35 -11.66 -7.29 -3.86
C GLY A 35 -12.20 -5.85 -3.83
N LEU A 36 -11.31 -4.85 -3.79
CA LEU A 36 -11.66 -3.43 -3.65
C LEU A 36 -10.98 -2.59 -4.73
N PRO A 37 -11.65 -1.53 -5.23
CA PRO A 37 -10.98 -0.54 -6.09
C PRO A 37 -9.92 0.23 -5.31
N SER A 38 -8.85 0.64 -5.99
CA SER A 38 -7.77 1.41 -5.33
C SER A 38 -8.06 2.90 -5.21
N GLY A 39 -9.00 3.44 -5.99
CA GLY A 39 -9.19 4.89 -6.11
C GLY A 39 -8.14 5.59 -6.97
N ILE A 40 -7.14 4.86 -7.51
CA ILE A 40 -6.17 5.40 -8.46
C ILE A 40 -6.72 5.19 -9.88
N GLY A 41 -6.93 6.28 -10.60
CA GLY A 41 -7.41 6.28 -11.97
C GLY A 41 -6.40 5.70 -12.97
N PRO A 42 -6.85 5.41 -14.21
CA PRO A 42 -5.95 4.93 -15.25
C PRO A 42 -4.91 5.99 -15.64
N MET A 43 -3.73 5.55 -16.06
CA MET A 43 -2.70 6.43 -16.65
C MET A 43 -3.19 6.99 -17.99
N GLN A 44 -3.67 8.24 -18.01
CA GLN A 44 -4.13 8.94 -19.21
C GLN A 44 -3.42 10.28 -19.35
N ALA A 45 -2.91 10.60 -20.54
CA ALA A 45 -2.24 11.87 -20.83
C ALA A 45 -1.14 12.25 -19.81
N ASP A 46 -0.32 11.28 -19.41
CA ASP A 46 0.73 11.41 -18.38
C ASP A 46 0.18 11.73 -16.96
N GLU A 47 -1.10 11.51 -16.70
CA GLU A 47 -1.75 11.78 -15.39
C GLU A 47 -2.60 10.60 -14.87
N CYS A 48 -2.63 10.44 -13.54
CA CYS A 48 -3.46 9.52 -12.77
C CYS A 48 -4.19 10.32 -11.69
N GLN A 49 -5.52 10.40 -11.76
CA GLN A 49 -6.33 11.03 -10.74
C GLN A 49 -6.61 10.07 -9.58
N ILE A 50 -6.46 10.54 -8.35
CA ILE A 50 -6.69 9.78 -7.12
C ILE A 50 -7.97 10.28 -6.46
N ASP A 51 -8.96 9.40 -6.36
CA ASP A 51 -10.15 9.63 -5.53
C ASP A 51 -9.78 9.44 -4.04
N PRO A 52 -9.87 10.48 -3.19
CA PRO A 52 -9.40 10.42 -1.82
C PRO A 52 -10.21 9.47 -0.93
N LEU A 53 -11.52 9.33 -1.18
CA LEU A 53 -12.39 8.50 -0.35
C LEU A 53 -12.13 7.02 -0.65
N VAL A 54 -12.10 6.67 -1.93
CA VAL A 54 -11.84 5.29 -2.36
C VAL A 54 -10.40 4.89 -2.04
N PHE A 55 -9.44 5.80 -2.23
CA PHE A 55 -8.03 5.53 -1.90
C PHE A 55 -7.83 5.31 -0.39
N LYS A 56 -8.54 6.07 0.47
CA LYS A 56 -8.50 5.82 1.92
C LYS A 56 -9.00 4.43 2.28
N GLU A 57 -10.15 4.01 1.75
CA GLU A 57 -10.71 2.67 2.01
C GLU A 57 -9.74 1.56 1.56
N PHE A 58 -9.10 1.74 0.41
CA PHE A 58 -8.08 0.84 -0.09
C PHE A 58 -6.85 0.77 0.82
N VAL A 59 -6.32 1.92 1.28
CA VAL A 59 -5.17 1.99 2.20
C VAL A 59 -5.47 1.27 3.52
N ASP A 60 -6.65 1.51 4.10
CA ASP A 60 -7.07 0.86 5.35
C ASP A 60 -7.21 -0.66 5.16
N ALA A 61 -7.81 -1.11 4.05
CA ALA A 61 -7.94 -2.52 3.72
C ALA A 61 -6.58 -3.19 3.46
N LEU A 62 -5.68 -2.53 2.73
CA LEU A 62 -4.34 -3.01 2.41
C LEU A 62 -3.51 -3.22 3.68
N LEU A 63 -3.55 -2.28 4.62
CA LEU A 63 -2.88 -2.45 5.91
C LEU A 63 -3.53 -3.54 6.76
N ALA A 64 -4.86 -3.62 6.72
CA ALA A 64 -5.58 -4.66 7.45
C ALA A 64 -5.30 -6.07 6.91
N TRP A 65 -5.03 -6.20 5.62
CA TRP A 65 -4.58 -7.44 4.99
C TRP A 65 -3.11 -7.72 5.32
N HIS A 66 -2.22 -6.74 5.15
CA HIS A 66 -0.79 -6.88 5.43
C HIS A 66 -0.50 -7.28 6.89
N ARG A 67 -1.28 -6.78 7.85
CA ARG A 67 -1.15 -7.18 9.28
C ARG A 67 -1.66 -8.59 9.57
N ARG A 68 -2.63 -9.08 8.80
CA ARG A 68 -3.26 -10.40 9.00
C ARG A 68 -2.44 -11.52 8.37
N THR A 69 -1.70 -11.23 7.30
CA THR A 69 -0.83 -12.22 6.70
C THR A 69 0.39 -12.49 7.58
N SER A 70 0.46 -13.72 8.11
CA SER A 70 1.67 -14.23 8.77
C SER A 70 2.64 -14.89 7.78
N HIS A 71 2.31 -14.90 6.48
CA HIS A 71 3.11 -15.52 5.45
C HIS A 71 4.27 -14.57 5.05
N ALA A 72 5.46 -14.82 5.57
CA ALA A 72 6.69 -14.07 5.37
C ALA A 72 7.00 -13.74 3.89
N VAL A 73 6.74 -14.67 2.96
CA VAL A 73 6.93 -14.39 1.51
C VAL A 73 5.93 -13.34 1.01
N MET A 74 4.66 -13.41 1.40
CA MET A 74 3.65 -12.43 0.99
C MET A 74 3.96 -11.06 1.59
N VAL A 75 4.39 -11.03 2.85
CA VAL A 75 4.88 -9.80 3.50
C VAL A 75 6.04 -9.21 2.70
N ALA A 76 7.08 -10.01 2.39
CA ALA A 76 8.25 -9.52 1.66
C ALA A 76 7.92 -9.00 0.26
N LEU A 77 7.02 -9.68 -0.46
CA LEU A 77 6.60 -9.29 -1.81
C LEU A 77 5.76 -8.00 -1.81
N SER A 78 4.96 -7.77 -0.77
CA SER A 78 4.05 -6.61 -0.68
C SER A 78 4.65 -5.42 0.06
N GLU A 79 5.71 -5.59 0.85
CA GLU A 79 6.24 -4.54 1.74
C GLU A 79 6.59 -3.24 1.00
N GLY A 80 7.28 -3.34 -0.15
CA GLY A 80 7.63 -2.18 -0.97
C GLY A 80 6.39 -1.44 -1.50
N PHE A 81 5.39 -2.20 -1.96
CA PHE A 81 4.12 -1.64 -2.44
C PHE A 81 3.37 -0.91 -1.33
N VAL A 82 3.18 -1.57 -0.18
CA VAL A 82 2.47 -1.02 0.98
C VAL A 82 3.15 0.26 1.45
N ALA A 83 4.48 0.26 1.53
CA ALA A 83 5.23 1.45 1.90
C ALA A 83 5.07 2.61 0.89
N THR A 84 5.03 2.35 -0.43
CA THR A 84 4.76 3.40 -1.43
C THR A 84 3.34 3.96 -1.31
N VAL A 85 2.35 3.10 -1.12
CA VAL A 85 0.94 3.52 -0.92
C VAL A 85 0.79 4.37 0.34
N LEU A 86 1.49 4.02 1.42
CA LEU A 86 1.52 4.80 2.65
C LEU A 86 2.10 6.21 2.47
N VAL A 87 3.15 6.36 1.64
CA VAL A 87 3.69 7.70 1.30
C VAL A 87 2.64 8.53 0.58
N LEU A 88 1.91 7.95 -0.38
CA LEU A 88 0.83 8.65 -1.09
C LEU A 88 -0.29 9.04 -0.12
N ALA A 89 -0.69 8.15 0.78
CA ALA A 89 -1.71 8.44 1.79
C ALA A 89 -1.27 9.59 2.74
N GLU A 90 -0.02 9.58 3.19
CA GLU A 90 0.55 10.66 4.01
C GLU A 90 0.50 12.00 3.27
N ARG A 91 0.91 12.03 1.99
CA ARG A 91 0.88 13.26 1.17
C ARG A 91 -0.54 13.74 0.86
N ALA A 92 -1.49 12.82 0.75
CA ALA A 92 -2.90 13.10 0.60
C ALA A 92 -3.56 13.62 1.90
N GLY A 93 -2.84 13.65 3.03
CA GLY A 93 -3.41 14.01 4.33
C GLY A 93 -4.39 12.97 4.87
N ILE A 94 -4.32 11.72 4.39
CA ILE A 94 -5.18 10.62 4.83
C ILE A 94 -4.64 10.08 6.15
N GLU A 95 -5.50 10.08 7.18
CA GLU A 95 -5.19 9.41 8.43
C GLU A 95 -5.22 7.89 8.26
N VAL A 96 -4.08 7.26 8.53
CA VAL A 96 -3.88 5.82 8.39
C VAL A 96 -4.17 5.12 9.72
N ASN A 97 -5.03 4.09 9.68
CA ASN A 97 -5.32 3.30 10.88
C ASN A 97 -4.22 2.26 11.18
N TRP A 98 -3.38 2.57 12.17
CA TRP A 98 -2.30 1.69 12.63
C TRP A 98 -2.70 0.69 13.71
N LEU A 99 -3.96 0.70 14.16
CA LEU A 99 -4.39 -0.15 15.27
C LEU A 99 -4.31 -1.64 14.89
N PRO A 100 -3.96 -2.53 15.84
CA PRO A 100 -4.04 -3.97 15.63
C PRO A 100 -5.45 -4.37 15.16
N ALA A 101 -5.56 -5.42 14.34
CA ALA A 101 -6.87 -5.99 14.08
C ALA A 101 -7.43 -6.45 15.42
N GLY A 102 -8.58 -5.93 15.84
CA GLY A 102 -9.40 -6.68 16.77
C GLY A 102 -9.60 -8.08 16.18
N VAL A 103 -9.43 -9.11 17.01
CA VAL A 103 -9.44 -10.52 16.62
C VAL A 103 -10.70 -10.81 15.81
N ALA A 104 -10.59 -10.82 14.49
CA ALA A 104 -11.67 -11.11 13.57
C ALA A 104 -11.34 -12.45 12.92
N GLU A 105 -12.33 -13.34 12.93
CA GLU A 105 -12.18 -14.78 12.79
C GLU A 105 -11.38 -15.20 11.55
N ASP A 106 -10.53 -16.20 11.79
CA ASP A 106 -9.64 -16.86 10.86
C ASP A 106 -10.37 -17.17 9.55
N GLY A 107 -10.09 -16.37 8.53
CA GLY A 107 -10.57 -16.57 7.17
C GLY A 107 -9.86 -17.78 6.56
N GLY A 108 -10.32 -18.97 6.95
CA GLY A 108 -9.98 -20.31 6.48
C GLY A 108 -8.65 -20.48 5.75
N LEU A 109 -7.66 -21.06 6.43
CA LEU A 109 -6.49 -21.83 5.93
C LEU A 109 -6.25 -21.76 4.41
N LYS A 110 -5.98 -20.57 3.88
CA LYS A 110 -5.36 -20.37 2.58
C LYS A 110 -3.99 -19.79 2.89
N ASP A 111 -2.96 -20.30 2.22
CA ASP A 111 -1.56 -19.89 2.39
C ASP A 111 -0.84 -20.51 3.61
N VAL A 112 -0.71 -21.84 3.58
CA VAL A 112 0.12 -22.60 4.53
C VAL A 112 1.60 -22.29 4.30
N GLN A 113 2.27 -21.79 5.34
CA GLN A 113 3.73 -21.60 5.34
C GLN A 113 4.42 -22.62 6.26
N VAL A 114 5.62 -23.06 5.88
CA VAL A 114 6.54 -23.71 6.82
C VAL A 114 6.80 -22.75 7.99
N PRO A 115 6.75 -23.21 9.26
CA PRO A 115 6.95 -22.34 10.41
C PRO A 115 8.29 -21.61 10.31
N ALA A 116 8.23 -20.29 10.20
CA ALA A 116 9.37 -19.44 10.49
C ALA A 116 9.41 -19.15 12.00
N ALA A 117 10.59 -18.80 12.52
CA ALA A 117 10.87 -18.48 13.92
C ALA A 117 9.87 -17.45 14.52
N PRO A 118 9.81 -17.26 15.87
CA PRO A 118 8.62 -16.80 16.55
C PRO A 118 8.12 -15.44 16.08
N VAL A 119 6.79 -15.30 16.16
CA VAL A 119 6.01 -14.09 15.84
C VAL A 119 6.71 -12.86 16.42
N SER A 120 7.05 -11.90 15.55
CA SER A 120 7.66 -10.64 15.96
C SER A 120 6.73 -9.89 16.93
N PRO A 121 7.27 -9.14 17.89
CA PRO A 121 6.46 -8.45 18.90
C PRO A 121 5.42 -7.53 18.26
N GLU A 122 4.27 -7.42 18.93
CA GLU A 122 3.14 -6.61 18.50
C GLU A 122 3.60 -5.16 18.22
N GLY A 123 3.37 -4.67 17.00
CA GLY A 123 3.78 -3.33 16.56
C GLY A 123 5.16 -3.22 15.89
N ALA A 124 6.01 -4.26 15.90
CA ALA A 124 7.29 -4.24 15.18
C ALA A 124 7.12 -4.03 13.66
N TRP A 125 6.09 -4.66 13.09
CA TRP A 125 5.72 -4.50 11.68
C TRP A 125 5.36 -3.05 11.35
N ALA A 126 4.62 -2.37 12.23
CA ALA A 126 4.16 -1.00 12.00
C ALA A 126 5.35 -0.02 12.05
N ALA A 127 6.28 -0.23 12.98
CA ALA A 127 7.50 0.55 13.05
C ALA A 127 8.38 0.36 11.80
N ALA A 128 8.51 -0.88 11.32
CA ALA A 128 9.25 -1.21 10.10
C ALA A 128 8.63 -0.54 8.86
N LEU A 129 7.32 -0.67 8.66
CA LEU A 129 6.62 -0.02 7.55
C LEU A 129 6.70 1.50 7.61
N LYS A 130 6.54 2.11 8.80
CA LYS A 130 6.72 3.56 8.97
C LYS A 130 8.14 4.00 8.61
N CYS A 131 9.15 3.21 9.00
CA CYS A 131 10.54 3.49 8.64
C CYS A 131 10.73 3.45 7.12
N LYS A 132 10.26 2.38 6.47
CA LYS A 132 10.36 2.17 5.03
C LYS A 132 9.60 3.22 4.22
N SER A 133 8.38 3.57 4.65
CA SER A 133 7.57 4.64 4.05
C SER A 133 8.35 5.96 4.06
N ARG A 134 8.93 6.35 5.20
CA ARG A 134 9.76 7.57 5.29
C ARG A 134 11.00 7.51 4.40
N GLU A 135 11.63 6.35 4.28
CA GLU A 135 12.77 6.16 3.39
C GLU A 135 12.36 6.34 1.92
N LEU A 136 11.32 5.64 1.45
CA LEU A 136 10.81 5.77 0.09
C LEU A 136 10.32 7.18 -0.22
N GLY A 137 9.68 7.84 0.75
CA GLY A 137 9.22 9.21 0.62
C GLY A 137 10.33 10.21 0.27
N ARG A 138 11.58 9.95 0.64
CA ARG A 138 12.74 10.78 0.26
C ARG A 138 13.12 10.64 -1.23
N PHE A 139 12.73 9.53 -1.86
CA PHE A 139 13.01 9.25 -3.28
C PHE A 139 11.81 9.54 -4.19
N MET A 140 10.64 9.85 -3.62
CA MET A 140 9.42 10.16 -4.37
C MET A 140 9.31 11.68 -4.57
N ALA A 141 9.63 12.19 -5.75
CA ALA A 141 9.38 13.61 -6.06
C ALA A 141 7.87 13.89 -6.12
N ALA A 142 7.43 15.01 -5.56
CA ALA A 142 6.10 15.56 -5.79
C ALA A 142 6.12 16.38 -7.08
#